data_AF-X8DG11-F1
#
_entry.id   AF-X8DG11-F1
#
_cell.length_a   1.000
_cell.length_b   1.000
_cell.length_c   1.000
_cell.angle_alpha   90.00
_cell.angle_beta   90.00
_cell.angle_gamma   90.00
#
_symmetry.space_group_name_H-M   'P 1'
#
loop_
_entity.id
_entity.type
_entity.pdbx_description
1 polymer ?
#
loop_
_entity_poly.entity_id
_entity_poly.type
_entity_poly.pdbx_seq_one_letter_code
_entity_poly.pdbx_strand_id
1 'polypeptide(L)' 'MSAKLLLIEARLGGRRLPDLVGARRAQGKSWQGIANEIHDMTGVAVSRESLRAWCNQSKAVAS' A
#
# COMPACT_ATOMS: atom_id res chain seq x y z
N MET A 1 -10.45 -3.83 9.12
CA MET A 1 -9.32 -2.94 8.72
C MET A 1 -8.09 -3.33 9.53
N SER A 2 -6.92 -3.52 8.90
CA SER A 2 -5.69 -3.92 9.64
C SER A 2 -5.05 -2.71 10.31
N ALA A 3 -4.69 -2.81 11.60
CA ALA A 3 -4.01 -1.72 12.33
C ALA A 3 -2.70 -1.26 11.64
N LYS A 4 -2.02 -2.20 10.95
CA LYS A 4 -0.81 -1.90 10.18
C LYS A 4 -1.08 -0.99 8.98
N LEU A 5 -2.22 -1.18 8.30
CA LEU A 5 -2.62 -0.34 7.17
C LEU A 5 -2.87 1.10 7.63
N LEU A 6 -3.61 1.29 8.73
CA LEU A 6 -3.89 2.61 9.29
C LEU A 6 -2.61 3.35 9.70
N LEU A 7 -1.65 2.64 10.30
CA LEU A 7 -0.34 3.22 10.64
C LEU A 7 0.43 3.66 9.39
N ILE A 8 0.43 2.83 8.34
CA ILE A 8 1.08 3.18 7.07
C ILE A 8 0.43 4.43 6.47
N GLU A 9 -0.90 4.49 6.39
CA GLU A 9 -1.61 5.65 5.82
C GLU A 9 -1.39 6.93 6.64
N ALA A 10 -1.34 6.82 7.97
CA ALA A 10 -0.98 7.94 8.84
C ALA A 10 0.45 8.45 8.57
N ARG A 11 1.42 7.54 8.39
CA ARG A 11 2.82 7.88 8.07
C ARG A 11 2.99 8.45 6.66
N LEU A 12 2.12 8.08 5.72
CA LEU A 12 2.06 8.64 4.37
C LEU A 12 1.38 10.03 4.32
N GLY A 13 1.14 10.67 5.47
CA GLY A 13 0.50 11.98 5.54
C GLY A 13 -0.99 11.95 5.19
N GLY A 14 -1.69 10.87 5.53
CA GLY A 14 -3.11 10.69 5.24
C GLY A 14 -3.41 10.26 3.80
N ARG A 15 -2.37 10.03 2.97
CA ARG A 15 -2.56 9.44 1.64
C ARG A 15 -2.94 7.97 1.78
N ARG A 16 -4.01 7.60 1.08
CA ARG A 16 -4.49 6.22 0.99
C ARG A 16 -3.49 5.30 0.32
N LEU A 17 -3.28 4.13 0.90
CA LEU A 17 -2.32 3.15 0.39
C LEU A 17 -2.72 2.62 -1.01
N PRO A 18 -4.00 2.30 -1.30
CA PRO A 18 -4.42 1.83 -2.62
C PRO A 18 -4.11 2.82 -3.75
N ASP A 19 -4.26 4.13 -3.50
CA ASP A 19 -3.97 5.18 -4.49
C ASP A 19 -2.47 5.27 -4.81
N LEU A 20 -1.63 5.22 -3.77
CA LEU A 20 -0.17 5.18 -3.94
C LEU A 20 0.25 3.94 -4.73
N VAL A 21 -0.26 2.77 -4.34
CA VAL A 21 0.06 1.51 -5.02
C VAL A 21 -0.43 1.55 -6.47
N GLY A 22 -1.64 2.05 -6.72
CA GLY A 22 -2.20 2.22 -8.07
C GLY A 22 -1.31 3.07 -8.96
N ALA A 23 -0.87 4.24 -8.48
CA ALA A 23 0.05 5.11 -9.19
C ALA A 23 1.38 4.42 -9.51
N ARG A 24 1.98 3.69 -8.55
CA ARG A 24 3.23 2.95 -8.78
C ARG A 24 3.08 1.78 -9.74
N ARG A 25 1.94 1.09 -9.69
CA ARG A 25 1.61 0.01 -10.62
C ARG A 25 1.44 0.53 -12.05
N ALA A 26 0.83 1.71 -12.22
CA ALA A 26 0.73 2.37 -13.52
C ALA A 26 2.11 2.78 -14.07
N GLN A 27 3.07 3.08 -13.20
CA GLN A 27 4.48 3.29 -13.56
C GLN A 27 5.27 1.99 -13.82
N GLY A 28 4.62 0.82 -13.80
CA GLY A 28 5.27 -0.47 -14.03
C GLY A 28 6.07 -1.03 -12.86
N LYS A 29 6.01 -0.43 -11.66
CA LYS A 29 6.75 -0.96 -10.49
C LYS A 29 6.22 -2.33 -10.06
N SER A 30 7.16 -3.18 -9.65
CA SER A 30 6.85 -4.48 -9.06
C SER A 30 6.28 -4.31 -7.65
N TRP A 31 5.46 -5.27 -7.20
CA TRP A 31 4.91 -5.26 -5.85
C TRP A 31 5.98 -5.21 -4.76
N GLN A 32 7.11 -5.89 -4.97
CA GLN A 32 8.24 -5.84 -4.05
C GLN A 32 8.89 -4.45 -4.02
N GLY A 33 9.06 -3.81 -5.16
CA GLY A 33 9.60 -2.45 -5.22
C GLY A 33 8.71 -1.45 -4.49
N ILE A 34 7.40 -1.58 -4.62
CA ILE A 34 6.43 -0.72 -3.91
C ILE A 34 6.48 -0.98 -2.40
N ALA A 35 6.56 -2.24 -1.98
CA ALA A 35 6.70 -2.59 -0.57
C ALA A 35 7.96 -2.00 0.06
N ASN A 36 9.10 -2.05 -0.65
CA ASN A 36 10.35 -1.43 -0.22
C ASN A 36 10.21 0.09 -0.12
N GLU A 37 9.56 0.73 -1.10
CA GLU A 37 9.33 2.19 -1.07
C GLU A 37 8.45 2.59 0.11
N ILE A 38 7.39 1.82 0.40
CA ILE A 38 6.54 2.08 1.57
C ILE A 38 7.35 1.94 2.86
N HIS A 39 8.22 0.94 2.95
CA HIS A 39 9.10 0.79 4.10
C HIS A 39 10.06 1.98 4.25
N ASP A 40 10.66 2.44 3.15
CA ASP A 40 11.53 3.63 3.12
C ASP A 40 10.81 4.89 3.59
N MET A 41 9.59 5.13 3.10
CA MET A 41 8.80 6.31 3.45
C MET A 41 8.22 6.28 4.86
N THR A 42 7.85 5.10 5.37
CA THR A 42 7.06 4.98 6.61
C THR A 42 7.78 4.32 7.78
N GLY A 43 8.92 3.67 7.52
CA GLY A 43 9.61 2.78 8.45
C GLY A 43 8.90 1.44 8.69
N VAL A 44 7.72 1.22 8.10
CA VAL A 44 6.91 0.02 8.35
C VAL A 44 7.16 -1.03 7.28
N ALA A 45 7.74 -2.16 7.67
CA ALA A 45 7.94 -3.28 6.76
C ALA A 45 6.61 -3.94 6.38
N VAL A 46 6.39 -4.13 5.08
CA VAL A 46 5.18 -4.78 4.53
C VAL A 46 5.57 -5.81 3.48
N SER A 47 4.92 -6.97 3.51
CA SER A 47 5.11 -7.99 2.48
C SER A 47 4.28 -7.67 1.23
N ARG A 48 4.81 -8.02 0.05
CA ARG A 48 4.10 -7.87 -1.24
C ARG A 48 2.70 -8.51 -1.25
N GLU A 49 2.52 -9.61 -0.52
CA GLU A 49 1.26 -10.34 -0.41
C GLU A 49 0.22 -9.56 0.40
N SER A 50 0.61 -9.00 1.55
CA SER A 50 -0.26 -8.13 2.35
C SER A 50 -0.67 -6.90 1.56
N LEU A 51 0.28 -6.29 0.83
CA LEU A 51 0.01 -5.13 -0.02
C LEU A 51 -1.03 -5.44 -1.10
N ARG A 52 -0.89 -6.60 -1.75
CA ARG A 52 -1.83 -7.06 -2.78
C ARG A 52 -3.20 -7.37 -2.19
N ALA A 53 -3.26 -8.01 -1.02
CA ALA A 53 -4.50 -8.33 -0.34
C ALA A 53 -5.29 -7.07 0.05
N TRP A 54 -4.62 -6.06 0.62
CA TRP A 54 -5.25 -4.79 0.99
C TRP A 54 -5.79 -4.04 -0.23
N CYS A 55 -5.03 -4.01 -1.33
CA CYS A 55 -5.50 -3.39 -2.57
C CYS A 55 -6.69 -4.14 -3.19
N ASN A 56 -6.74 -5.47 -3.08
CA ASN A 56 -7.84 -6.26 -3.62
C ASN A 56 -9.13 -6.08 -2.79
N GLN A 57 -9.01 -6.00 -1.46
CA GLN A 57 -10.15 -5.68 -0.59
C GLN A 57 -10.71 -4.29 -0.88
N SER A 58 -9.84 -3.30 -1.16
CA SER A 58 -10.30 -1.95 -1.51
C SER A 58 -11.10 -1.91 -2.82
N LYS A 59 -10.83 -2.80 -3.78
CA LYS A 59 -11.61 -2.89 -5.03
C LYS A 59 -12.98 -3.53 -4.80
N ALA A 60 -13.06 -4.54 -3.93
CA ALA A 60 -14.30 -5.25 -3.64
C ALA A 60 -15.36 -4.38 -2.93
N VAL A 61 -14.95 -3.35 -2.19
CA VAL A 61 -15.86 -2.41 -1.51
C VAL A 61 -16.32 -1.27 -2.43
N ALA A 62 -15.68 -1.08 -3.58
CA ALA A 62 -16.00 -0.04 -4.55
C ALA A 62 -16.87 -0.55 -5.73
N SER A 63 -17.40 -1.77 -5.63
CA SER A 63 -18.28 -2.42 -6.62
C SER A 63 -19.69 -2.60 -6.06
#